data_AF-M4SZ11-F1
#
_entry.id   AF-M4SZ11-F1
#
_cell.length_a   1.000
_cell.length_b   1.000
_cell.length_c   1.000
_cell.angle_alpha   90.00
_cell.angle_beta   90.00
_cell.angle_gamma   90.00
#
_symmetry.space_group_name_H-M   'P 1'
#
loop_
_entity.id
_entity.type
_entity.pdbx_description
1 polymer ?
#
loop_
_entity_poly.entity_id
_entity_poly.type
_entity_poly.pdbx_seq_one_letter_code
_entity_poly.pdbx_strand_id
1 'polypeptide(L)'
;MNKIFGFLVAYATMLQQPIGTNAAIAQGSNRAEFLTLCKILQLHGAKPQTAEPQLKGDTIEHELNKMNLTLSDEDWKEKLNKGGASSNDDPKIPDDKKSDQTWTGRWQKWVTAREETKTAEKESEVLPKANMHTLTTVQKKWAAQQLQPILERVEQINRLQKQEYPHTKFAVLKTAQTTIKEAVYGEKAAGPEDLAGSKLYGGSSTKPTTVQAACEGQGASHKAATVVGTILCLCAKAASGVDSSCVPRQAYTTTWNPNTPNDQTVWTPIGKYCPQRLNKDFSAQELTTDLLTLRAAIHAEGADNPQGFKFGDRHLGAAFRISRCWLS
;
A
#
# COMPACT_ATOMS: atom_id res chain seq x y z
N MET A 1 29.86 48.38 -7.17
CA MET A 1 28.44 48.47 -7.59
C MET A 1 28.22 48.28 -9.10
N ASN A 2 29.23 48.40 -9.97
CA ASN A 2 29.06 48.25 -11.43
C ASN A 2 29.22 46.84 -12.05
N LYS A 3 29.43 45.78 -11.25
CA LYS A 3 29.57 44.39 -11.75
C LYS A 3 28.39 43.47 -11.43
N ILE A 4 27.48 43.90 -10.55
CA ILE A 4 26.28 43.14 -10.16
C ILE A 4 25.11 43.44 -11.13
N PHE A 5 25.09 44.64 -11.72
CA PHE A 5 24.07 45.03 -12.71
C PHE A 5 24.22 44.32 -14.06
N GLY A 6 25.44 43.93 -14.46
CA GLY A 6 25.67 43.17 -15.70
C GLY A 6 25.12 41.74 -15.65
N PHE A 7 25.13 41.11 -14.47
CA PHE A 7 24.61 39.75 -14.28
C PHE A 7 23.07 39.70 -14.27
N LEU A 8 22.41 40.77 -13.80
CA LEU A 8 20.95 40.85 -13.78
C LEU A 8 20.35 41.17 -15.15
N VAL A 9 21.05 41.93 -16.00
CA VAL A 9 20.58 42.18 -17.38
C VAL A 9 20.74 40.93 -18.25
N ALA A 10 21.77 40.10 -18.03
CA ALA A 10 21.89 38.80 -18.70
C ALA A 10 20.82 37.78 -18.26
N TYR A 11 20.35 37.86 -17.00
CA TYR A 11 19.24 37.03 -16.51
C TYR A 11 17.87 37.54 -16.98
N ALA A 12 17.70 38.85 -17.15
CA ALA A 12 16.45 39.44 -17.65
C ALA A 12 16.21 39.18 -19.15
N THR A 13 17.27 39.00 -19.95
CA THR A 13 17.14 38.59 -21.37
C THR A 13 16.87 37.10 -21.56
N MET A 14 16.92 36.27 -20.51
CA MET A 14 16.49 34.86 -20.58
C MET A 14 14.99 34.65 -20.29
N LEU A 15 14.24 35.71 -19.91
CA LEU A 15 12.81 35.61 -19.59
C LEU A 15 11.85 36.10 -20.68
N GLN A 16 12.37 36.37 -21.88
CA GLN A 16 11.56 36.61 -23.07
C GLN A 16 12.03 35.70 -24.20
N GLN A 17 11.94 34.39 -23.98
CA GLN A 17 11.81 33.50 -25.12
C GLN A 17 10.42 33.76 -25.72
N PRO A 18 10.30 34.16 -26.99
CA PRO A 18 9.00 34.21 -27.65
C PRO A 18 8.37 32.83 -27.50
N ILE A 19 7.09 32.80 -27.11
CA ILE A 19 6.29 31.58 -27.04
C ILE A 19 6.21 31.06 -28.47
N GLY A 20 7.15 30.20 -28.83
CA GLY A 20 7.32 29.72 -30.17
C GLY A 20 6.08 28.96 -30.59
N THR A 21 5.50 29.37 -31.70
CA THR A 21 4.65 28.55 -32.57
C THR A 21 5.17 27.11 -32.60
N ASN A 22 4.31 26.13 -32.25
CA ASN A 22 4.53 24.67 -32.33
C ASN A 22 5.90 24.25 -32.90
N ALA A 23 6.94 24.28 -32.08
CA ALA A 23 8.22 23.70 -32.47
C ALA A 23 8.01 22.18 -32.60
N ALA A 24 8.48 21.59 -33.70
CA ALA A 24 8.38 20.16 -33.90
C ALA A 24 9.04 19.41 -32.73
N ILE A 25 8.36 18.36 -32.23
CA ILE A 25 8.92 17.47 -31.19
C ILE A 25 10.29 16.99 -31.66
N ALA A 26 11.33 17.21 -30.86
CA ALA A 26 12.67 16.74 -31.17
C ALA A 26 12.90 15.37 -30.51
N GLN A 27 13.94 14.67 -30.94
CA GLN A 27 14.38 13.46 -30.24
C GLN A 27 14.73 13.80 -28.79
N GLY A 28 14.18 13.05 -27.84
CA GLY A 28 14.42 13.25 -26.41
C GLY A 28 13.61 14.36 -25.72
N SER A 29 12.72 15.07 -26.42
CA SER A 29 11.90 16.14 -25.83
C SER A 29 11.10 15.67 -24.61
N ASN A 30 10.62 14.43 -24.59
CA ASN A 30 9.81 13.86 -23.51
C ASN A 30 10.63 13.03 -22.49
N ARG A 31 11.96 13.18 -22.47
CA ARG A 31 12.83 12.33 -21.64
C ARG A 31 12.59 12.52 -20.14
N ALA A 32 12.37 13.75 -19.69
CA ALA A 32 12.19 14.04 -18.26
C ALA A 32 10.87 13.45 -17.74
N GLU A 33 9.81 13.56 -18.53
CA GLU A 33 8.49 13.01 -18.30
C GLU A 33 8.52 11.49 -18.31
N PHE A 34 9.20 10.90 -19.29
CA PHE A 34 9.41 9.45 -19.36
C PHE A 34 10.10 8.92 -18.10
N LEU A 35 11.20 9.55 -17.68
CA LEU A 35 11.91 9.13 -16.45
C LEU A 35 11.05 9.33 -15.19
N THR A 36 10.19 10.35 -15.16
CA THR A 36 9.24 10.56 -14.06
C THR A 36 8.19 9.43 -14.01
N LEU A 37 7.63 9.05 -15.15
CA LEU A 37 6.71 7.90 -15.25
C LEU A 37 7.41 6.57 -14.89
N CYS A 38 8.68 6.39 -15.28
CA CYS A 38 9.45 5.20 -14.95
C CYS A 38 9.60 4.98 -13.43
N LYS A 39 9.64 6.03 -12.61
CA LYS A 39 9.71 5.88 -11.14
C LYS A 39 8.48 5.17 -10.59
N ILE A 40 7.29 5.54 -11.07
CA ILE A 40 6.04 4.89 -10.68
C ILE A 40 5.95 3.50 -11.30
N LEU A 41 6.34 3.36 -12.58
CA LEU A 41 6.37 2.07 -13.27
C LEU A 41 7.15 1.03 -12.45
N GLN A 42 8.35 1.38 -11.99
CA GLN A 42 9.23 0.52 -11.20
C GLN A 42 8.61 -0.05 -9.91
N LEU A 43 7.52 0.53 -9.41
CA LEU A 43 6.81 0.04 -8.22
C LEU A 43 5.97 -1.22 -8.50
N HIS A 44 5.73 -1.59 -9.76
CA HIS A 44 4.83 -2.69 -10.13
C HIS A 44 5.21 -4.06 -9.55
N GLY A 45 6.49 -4.27 -9.24
CA GLY A 45 7.03 -5.49 -8.63
C GLY A 45 7.37 -5.33 -7.16
N ALA A 46 7.25 -4.13 -6.60
CA ALA A 46 7.64 -3.81 -5.24
C ALA A 46 6.50 -4.07 -4.25
N LYS A 47 6.86 -4.29 -2.99
CA LYS A 47 5.91 -4.48 -1.88
C LYS A 47 5.92 -3.27 -0.94
N PRO A 48 4.82 -2.98 -0.23
CA PRO A 48 4.88 -1.99 0.83
C PRO A 48 5.94 -2.38 1.86
N GLN A 49 6.81 -1.43 2.23
CA GLN A 49 7.82 -1.62 3.29
C GLN A 49 7.15 -1.79 4.67
N THR A 50 5.98 -1.19 4.86
CA THR A 50 5.18 -1.35 6.08
C THR A 50 4.54 -2.73 6.11
N ALA A 51 4.57 -3.38 7.26
CA ALA A 51 3.87 -4.64 7.53
C ALA A 51 2.89 -4.48 8.69
N GLU A 52 1.88 -5.35 8.72
CA GLU A 52 1.00 -5.50 9.88
C GLU A 52 1.82 -6.03 11.07
N PRO A 53 1.81 -5.34 12.24
CA PRO A 53 2.55 -5.79 13.39
C PRO A 53 2.00 -7.13 13.90
N GLN A 54 2.89 -8.06 14.19
CA GLN A 54 2.55 -9.34 14.82
C GLN A 54 2.37 -9.13 16.32
N LEU A 55 1.19 -8.65 16.72
CA LEU A 55 0.85 -8.44 18.12
C LEU A 55 0.70 -9.79 18.84
N LYS A 56 1.43 -9.96 19.95
CA LYS A 56 1.38 -11.18 20.80
C LYS A 56 0.61 -10.98 22.10
N GLY A 57 -0.11 -9.85 22.24
CA GLY A 57 -0.82 -9.48 23.46
C GLY A 57 -1.75 -10.58 23.95
N ASP A 58 -2.59 -11.13 23.07
CA ASP A 58 -3.51 -12.23 23.40
C ASP A 58 -2.78 -13.49 23.87
N THR A 59 -1.68 -13.88 23.20
CA THR A 59 -0.90 -15.05 23.59
C THR A 59 -0.25 -14.86 24.96
N ILE A 60 0.35 -13.69 25.21
CA ILE A 60 0.99 -13.37 26.49
C ILE A 60 -0.06 -13.36 27.61
N GLU A 61 -1.18 -12.68 27.38
CA GLU A 61 -2.29 -12.62 28.33
C GLU A 61 -2.83 -14.02 28.65
N HIS A 62 -2.97 -14.88 27.64
CA HIS A 62 -3.44 -16.26 27.82
C HIS A 62 -2.48 -17.12 28.65
N GLU A 63 -1.18 -17.08 28.36
CA GLU A 63 -0.18 -17.81 29.15
C GLU A 63 -0.11 -17.33 30.60
N LEU A 64 -0.25 -16.02 30.84
CA LEU A 64 -0.32 -15.48 32.19
C LEU A 64 -1.61 -15.87 32.93
N ASN A 65 -2.74 -15.96 32.22
CA ASN A 65 -3.98 -16.48 32.80
C ASN A 65 -3.86 -17.96 33.19
N LYS A 66 -3.19 -18.79 32.38
CA LYS A 66 -2.87 -20.17 32.75
C LYS A 66 -2.00 -20.23 34.00
N MET A 67 -0.95 -19.41 34.06
CA MET A 67 -0.08 -19.33 35.24
C MET A 67 -0.85 -18.90 36.49
N ASN A 68 -1.70 -17.87 36.37
CA ASN A 68 -2.54 -17.40 37.48
C ASN A 68 -3.50 -18.48 37.98
N LEU A 69 -4.10 -19.21 37.06
CA LEU A 69 -5.00 -20.30 37.38
C LEU A 69 -4.29 -21.45 38.09
N THR A 70 -3.12 -21.89 37.60
CA THR A 70 -2.31 -22.94 38.24
C THR A 70 -1.89 -22.56 39.66
N LEU A 71 -1.68 -21.27 39.93
CA LEU A 71 -1.34 -20.76 41.27
C LEU A 71 -2.56 -20.50 42.17
N SER A 72 -3.78 -20.60 41.64
CA SER A 72 -5.02 -20.38 42.40
C SER A 72 -5.38 -21.60 43.25
N ASP A 73 -6.24 -21.39 44.24
CA ASP A 73 -6.76 -22.48 45.07
C ASP A 73 -7.74 -23.37 44.27
N GLU A 74 -7.88 -24.64 44.68
CA GLU A 74 -8.71 -25.62 43.95
C GLU A 74 -10.18 -25.20 43.85
N ASP A 75 -10.75 -24.63 44.91
CA ASP A 75 -12.12 -24.08 44.91
C ASP A 75 -12.36 -23.05 43.79
N TRP A 76 -11.33 -22.30 43.40
CA TRP A 76 -11.41 -21.36 42.28
C TRP A 76 -11.39 -22.09 40.94
N LYS A 77 -10.46 -23.04 40.77
CA LYS A 77 -10.32 -23.84 39.54
C LYS A 77 -11.59 -24.65 39.26
N GLU A 78 -12.22 -25.20 40.30
CA GLU A 78 -13.45 -25.98 40.19
C GLU A 78 -14.62 -25.21 39.58
N LYS A 79 -14.72 -23.90 39.85
CA LYS A 79 -15.77 -23.03 39.27
C LYS A 79 -15.67 -22.89 37.75
N LEU A 80 -14.51 -23.21 37.18
CA LEU A 80 -14.20 -23.06 35.75
C LEU A 80 -14.24 -24.40 35.01
N ASN A 81 -14.45 -25.52 35.71
CA ASN A 81 -14.64 -26.81 35.07
C ASN A 81 -16.04 -26.87 34.46
N LYS A 82 -16.18 -27.50 33.28
CA LYS A 82 -17.49 -27.95 32.78
C LYS A 82 -18.17 -28.84 33.82
N GLY A 83 -19.49 -28.74 33.92
CA GLY A 83 -20.26 -29.22 35.06
C GLY A 83 -19.94 -30.64 35.49
N GLY A 84 -19.19 -30.82 36.59
CA GLY A 84 -18.91 -32.11 37.23
C GLY A 84 -18.38 -33.21 36.29
N ALA A 85 -18.18 -34.41 36.82
CA ALA A 85 -17.68 -35.55 36.03
C ALA A 85 -18.68 -36.07 34.97
N SER A 86 -19.87 -35.45 34.81
CA SER A 86 -20.97 -35.98 33.98
C SER A 86 -21.87 -34.96 33.28
N SER A 87 -21.61 -33.64 33.32
CA SER A 87 -22.42 -32.65 32.57
C SER A 87 -21.59 -32.02 31.44
N ASN A 88 -22.19 -31.99 30.25
CA ASN A 88 -21.66 -31.32 29.06
C ASN A 88 -21.93 -29.80 29.09
N ASP A 89 -22.37 -29.25 30.21
CA ASP A 89 -22.73 -27.82 30.30
C ASP A 89 -21.48 -26.96 30.46
N ASP A 90 -21.43 -25.88 29.70
CA ASP A 90 -20.37 -24.88 29.84
C ASP A 90 -20.44 -24.20 31.23
N PRO A 91 -19.28 -23.94 31.87
CA PRO A 91 -19.22 -23.26 33.15
C PRO A 91 -19.85 -21.87 33.07
N LYS A 92 -20.72 -21.56 34.04
CA LYS A 92 -21.47 -20.30 34.09
C LYS A 92 -20.85 -19.34 35.10
N ILE A 93 -20.87 -18.05 34.77
CA ILE A 93 -20.53 -16.98 35.71
C ILE A 93 -21.44 -17.12 36.95
N PRO A 94 -20.89 -17.12 38.18
CA PRO A 94 -21.67 -17.13 39.42
C PRO A 94 -22.74 -16.03 39.44
N ASP A 95 -23.91 -16.34 40.01
CA ASP A 95 -25.08 -15.45 39.97
C ASP A 95 -24.80 -14.07 40.55
N ASP A 96 -24.01 -13.99 41.63
CA ASP A 96 -23.60 -12.76 42.30
C ASP A 96 -22.58 -11.93 41.52
N LYS A 97 -22.03 -12.48 40.43
CA LYS A 97 -21.00 -11.85 39.58
C LYS A 97 -21.46 -11.58 38.15
N LYS A 98 -22.71 -11.93 37.80
CA LYS A 98 -23.26 -11.73 36.45
C LYS A 98 -23.27 -10.26 36.00
N SER A 99 -23.35 -9.31 36.92
CA SER A 99 -23.31 -7.87 36.65
C SER A 99 -21.90 -7.27 36.73
N ASP A 100 -20.88 -8.03 37.12
CA ASP A 100 -19.51 -7.56 37.24
C ASP A 100 -18.83 -7.56 35.86
N GLN A 101 -18.42 -6.37 35.40
CA GLN A 101 -17.78 -6.19 34.10
C GLN A 101 -16.43 -6.91 33.98
N THR A 102 -15.72 -7.07 35.09
CA THR A 102 -14.46 -7.80 35.15
C THR A 102 -14.70 -9.29 34.92
N TRP A 103 -15.70 -9.85 35.61
CA TRP A 103 -16.05 -11.26 35.47
C TRP A 103 -16.58 -11.55 34.08
N THR A 104 -17.56 -10.78 33.60
CA THR A 104 -18.12 -10.95 32.26
C THR A 104 -17.07 -10.80 31.16
N GLY A 105 -16.13 -9.86 31.28
CA GLY A 105 -15.06 -9.65 30.31
C GLY A 105 -13.94 -10.72 30.32
N ARG A 106 -13.69 -11.36 31.46
CA ARG A 106 -12.58 -12.33 31.64
C ARG A 106 -13.02 -13.79 31.68
N TRP A 107 -14.30 -14.07 31.96
CA TRP A 107 -14.79 -15.44 32.20
C TRP A 107 -14.36 -16.44 31.13
N GLN A 108 -14.60 -16.12 29.86
CA GLN A 108 -14.26 -17.03 28.77
C GLN A 108 -12.75 -17.30 28.67
N LYS A 109 -11.91 -16.31 29.01
CA LYS A 109 -10.45 -16.48 29.04
C LYS A 109 -10.03 -17.42 30.16
N TRP A 110 -10.62 -17.28 31.35
CA TRP A 110 -10.36 -18.17 32.48
C TRP A 110 -10.82 -19.59 32.21
N VAL A 111 -12.01 -19.77 31.63
CA VAL A 111 -12.53 -21.08 31.23
C VAL A 111 -11.61 -21.74 30.20
N THR A 112 -11.17 -21.00 29.19
CA THR A 112 -10.25 -21.52 28.16
C THR A 112 -8.90 -21.93 28.78
N ALA A 113 -8.33 -21.07 29.65
CA ALA A 113 -7.12 -21.38 30.39
C ALA A 113 -7.29 -22.62 31.29
N ARG A 114 -8.46 -22.81 31.90
CA ARG A 114 -8.76 -23.99 32.71
C ARG A 114 -8.83 -25.26 31.88
N GLU A 115 -9.54 -25.24 30.77
CA GLU A 115 -9.63 -26.40 29.87
C GLU A 115 -8.25 -26.85 29.36
N GLU A 116 -7.35 -25.90 29.11
CA GLU A 116 -5.96 -26.18 28.73
C GLU A 116 -5.06 -26.65 29.88
N THR A 117 -5.48 -26.50 31.13
CA THR A 117 -4.70 -26.86 32.33
C THR A 117 -5.42 -27.89 33.23
N LYS A 118 -6.51 -28.50 32.75
CA LYS A 118 -7.38 -29.35 33.58
C LYS A 118 -6.77 -30.68 34.02
N THR A 119 -5.77 -31.17 33.30
CA THR A 119 -5.09 -32.44 33.59
C THR A 119 -3.80 -32.17 34.35
N ALA A 120 -3.45 -33.04 35.30
CA ALA A 120 -2.21 -32.93 36.07
C ALA A 120 -0.96 -32.78 35.18
N GLU A 121 -0.89 -33.49 34.05
CA GLU A 121 0.20 -33.37 33.06
C GLU A 121 0.31 -31.94 32.53
N LYS A 122 -0.73 -31.41 31.87
CA LYS A 122 -0.76 -30.04 31.34
C LYS A 122 -0.55 -28.96 32.39
N GLU A 123 -1.09 -29.15 33.59
CA GLU A 123 -0.89 -28.19 34.69
C GLU A 123 0.57 -28.16 35.15
N SER A 124 1.23 -29.33 35.19
CA SER A 124 2.64 -29.46 35.58
C SER A 124 3.60 -28.75 34.61
N GLU A 125 3.18 -28.52 33.35
CA GLU A 125 3.96 -27.81 32.34
C GLU A 125 3.95 -26.28 32.50
N VAL A 126 3.00 -25.71 33.25
CA VAL A 126 2.79 -24.26 33.31
C VAL A 126 3.90 -23.55 34.10
N LEU A 127 4.14 -23.97 35.35
CA LEU A 127 5.11 -23.31 36.24
C LEU A 127 6.58 -23.46 35.81
N PRO A 128 7.02 -24.57 35.17
CA PRO A 128 8.36 -24.66 34.59
C PRO A 128 8.69 -23.55 33.59
N LYS A 129 7.72 -23.08 32.80
CA LYS A 129 7.93 -21.99 31.82
C LYS A 129 8.43 -20.69 32.46
N ALA A 130 8.14 -20.48 33.74
CA ALA A 130 8.57 -19.31 34.52
C ALA A 130 9.60 -19.65 35.62
N ASN A 131 10.17 -20.87 35.61
CA ASN A 131 11.04 -21.37 36.68
C ASN A 131 10.39 -21.37 38.08
N MET A 132 9.06 -21.54 38.13
CA MET A 132 8.28 -21.47 39.38
C MET A 132 7.91 -22.86 39.93
N HIS A 133 8.33 -23.94 39.28
CA HIS A 133 7.96 -25.31 39.64
C HIS A 133 8.55 -25.78 40.99
N THR A 134 9.65 -25.16 41.45
CA THR A 134 10.30 -25.44 42.74
C THR A 134 9.77 -24.59 43.89
N LEU A 135 8.84 -23.65 43.64
CA LEU A 135 8.30 -22.79 44.68
C LEU A 135 7.52 -23.59 45.73
N THR A 136 7.72 -23.25 46.99
CA THR A 136 6.91 -23.75 48.11
C THR A 136 5.47 -23.22 48.02
N THR A 137 4.54 -23.83 48.75
CA THR A 137 3.14 -23.40 48.80
C THR A 137 2.98 -21.92 49.16
N VAL A 138 3.75 -21.42 50.14
CA VAL A 138 3.71 -20.01 50.55
C VAL A 138 4.23 -19.10 49.43
N GLN A 139 5.31 -19.50 48.75
CA GLN A 139 5.87 -18.74 47.63
C GLN A 139 4.92 -18.71 46.43
N LYS A 140 4.19 -19.80 46.15
CA LYS A 140 3.16 -19.83 45.10
C LYS A 140 2.04 -18.82 45.38
N LYS A 141 1.55 -18.75 46.63
CA LYS A 141 0.54 -17.75 47.03
C LYS A 141 1.05 -16.32 46.86
N TRP A 142 2.28 -16.04 47.26
CA TRP A 142 2.88 -14.73 47.04
C TRP A 142 3.04 -14.40 45.55
N ALA A 143 3.48 -15.37 44.74
CA ALA A 143 3.61 -15.18 43.30
C ALA A 143 2.26 -14.92 42.62
N ALA A 144 1.18 -15.58 43.05
CA ALA A 144 -0.18 -15.31 42.58
C ALA A 144 -0.60 -13.85 42.84
N GLN A 145 -0.25 -13.30 44.00
CA GLN A 145 -0.50 -11.89 44.34
C GLN A 145 0.31 -10.93 43.46
N GLN A 146 1.59 -11.23 43.21
CA GLN A 146 2.45 -10.42 42.34
C GLN A 146 2.00 -10.46 40.87
N LEU A 147 1.35 -11.55 40.45
CA LEU A 147 0.86 -11.71 39.09
C LEU A 147 -0.38 -10.84 38.78
N GLN A 148 -1.21 -10.52 39.78
CA GLN A 148 -2.42 -9.70 39.57
C GLN A 148 -2.16 -8.35 38.90
N PRO A 149 -1.25 -7.49 39.41
CA PRO A 149 -0.97 -6.20 38.76
C PRO A 149 -0.32 -6.35 37.38
N ILE A 150 0.39 -7.46 37.13
CA ILE A 150 0.99 -7.76 35.82
C ILE A 150 -0.11 -8.10 34.82
N LEU A 151 -1.06 -8.96 35.20
CA LEU A 151 -2.22 -9.31 34.38
C LEU A 151 -3.05 -8.09 34.02
N GLU A 152 -3.36 -7.23 34.99
CA GLU A 152 -4.11 -6.00 34.76
C GLU A 152 -3.41 -5.09 33.73
N ARG A 153 -2.09 -4.93 33.87
CA ARG A 153 -1.29 -4.13 32.93
C ARG A 153 -1.25 -4.76 31.54
N VAL A 154 -1.08 -6.08 31.44
CA VAL A 154 -1.05 -6.78 30.15
C VAL A 154 -2.39 -6.65 29.43
N GLU A 155 -3.50 -6.83 30.14
CA GLU A 155 -4.84 -6.62 29.59
C GLU A 155 -5.04 -5.19 29.10
N GLN A 156 -4.62 -4.20 29.89
CA GLN A 156 -4.71 -2.79 29.50
C GLN A 156 -3.90 -2.52 28.23
N ILE A 157 -2.64 -3.00 28.16
CA ILE A 157 -1.78 -2.83 27.00
C ILE A 157 -2.38 -3.54 25.78
N ASN A 158 -2.86 -4.77 25.92
CA ASN A 158 -3.48 -5.54 24.84
C ASN A 158 -4.72 -4.81 24.29
N ARG A 159 -5.57 -4.27 25.18
CA ARG A 159 -6.72 -3.44 24.79
C ARG A 159 -6.29 -2.20 24.01
N LEU A 160 -5.31 -1.45 24.51
CA LEU A 160 -4.80 -0.25 23.84
C LEU A 160 -4.17 -0.58 22.48
N GLN A 161 -3.43 -1.68 22.38
CA GLN A 161 -2.84 -2.14 21.11
C GLN A 161 -3.92 -2.50 20.09
N LYS A 162 -4.98 -3.20 20.48
CA LYS A 162 -6.11 -3.51 19.59
C LYS A 162 -6.85 -2.25 19.12
N GLN A 163 -6.94 -1.24 19.97
CA GLN A 163 -7.54 0.05 19.63
C GLN A 163 -6.67 0.86 18.67
N GLU A 164 -5.35 0.90 18.89
CA GLU A 164 -4.41 1.66 18.07
C GLU A 164 -4.10 0.96 16.74
N TYR A 165 -4.07 -0.36 16.73
CA TYR A 165 -3.71 -1.20 15.58
C TYR A 165 -4.80 -2.23 15.26
N PRO A 166 -6.02 -1.80 14.92
CA PRO A 166 -7.04 -2.74 14.47
C PRO A 166 -6.60 -3.38 13.14
N HIS A 167 -6.96 -4.65 12.91
CA HIS A 167 -6.62 -5.38 11.67
C HIS A 167 -7.06 -4.63 10.40
N THR A 168 -8.11 -3.81 10.48
CA THR A 168 -8.58 -2.98 9.37
C THR A 168 -7.59 -1.88 8.98
N LYS A 169 -6.76 -1.38 9.90
CA LYS A 169 -5.75 -0.33 9.67
C LYS A 169 -4.71 -0.73 8.64
N PHE A 170 -4.47 -2.04 8.49
CA PHE A 170 -3.48 -2.60 7.56
C PHE A 170 -4.10 -3.28 6.33
N ALA A 171 -5.43 -3.22 6.17
CA ALA A 171 -6.14 -3.88 5.07
C ALA A 171 -5.61 -3.47 3.69
N VAL A 172 -5.25 -2.19 3.53
CA VAL A 172 -4.71 -1.64 2.27
C VAL A 172 -3.39 -2.31 1.85
N LEU A 173 -2.58 -2.81 2.79
CA LEU A 173 -1.31 -3.46 2.46
C LEU A 173 -1.51 -4.76 1.68
N LYS A 174 -2.67 -5.42 1.86
CA LYS A 174 -3.02 -6.67 1.17
C LYS A 174 -3.30 -6.47 -0.31
N THR A 175 -3.74 -5.28 -0.70
CA THR A 175 -4.11 -4.96 -2.09
C THR A 175 -3.17 -3.98 -2.77
N ALA A 176 -2.33 -3.26 -2.01
CA ALA A 176 -1.46 -2.20 -2.52
C ALA A 176 -0.62 -2.61 -3.74
N GLN A 177 0.00 -3.80 -3.71
CA GLN A 177 0.80 -4.28 -4.84
C GLN A 177 -0.07 -4.48 -6.10
N THR A 178 -1.26 -5.05 -5.94
CA THR A 178 -2.22 -5.23 -7.04
C THR A 178 -2.68 -3.88 -7.57
N THR A 179 -3.07 -2.96 -6.69
CA THR A 179 -3.51 -1.60 -7.07
C THR A 179 -2.44 -0.86 -7.87
N ILE A 180 -1.18 -0.90 -7.43
CA ILE A 180 -0.07 -0.28 -8.18
C ILE A 180 0.11 -0.95 -9.53
N LYS A 181 0.09 -2.28 -9.59
CA LYS A 181 0.24 -3.02 -10.84
C LYS A 181 -0.88 -2.66 -11.84
N GLU A 182 -2.13 -2.61 -11.38
CA GLU A 182 -3.28 -2.25 -12.21
C GLU A 182 -3.21 -0.81 -12.68
N ALA A 183 -2.72 0.10 -11.85
CA ALA A 183 -2.55 1.49 -12.25
C ALA A 183 -1.35 1.68 -13.22
N VAL A 184 -0.35 0.79 -13.19
CA VAL A 184 0.76 0.77 -14.14
C VAL A 184 0.37 0.18 -15.49
N TYR A 185 -0.25 -1.01 -15.51
CA TYR A 185 -0.48 -1.80 -16.73
C TYR A 185 -1.94 -1.90 -17.16
N GLY A 186 -2.89 -1.58 -16.28
CA GLY A 186 -4.33 -1.78 -16.47
C GLY A 186 -4.88 -2.92 -15.61
N GLU A 187 -6.18 -2.87 -15.33
CA GLU A 187 -6.88 -3.97 -14.63
C GLU A 187 -6.63 -5.31 -15.32
N LYS A 188 -6.53 -6.39 -14.53
CA LYS A 188 -6.26 -7.78 -14.97
C LYS A 188 -4.87 -8.04 -15.54
N ALA A 189 -3.99 -7.04 -15.67
CA ALA A 189 -2.63 -7.27 -16.14
C ALA A 189 -1.83 -8.14 -15.17
N ALA A 190 -1.21 -9.21 -15.68
CA ALA A 190 -0.26 -10.00 -14.89
C ALA A 190 1.07 -9.26 -14.62
N GLY A 191 1.46 -8.35 -15.52
CA GLY A 191 2.71 -7.58 -15.46
C GLY A 191 3.13 -6.99 -16.82
N PRO A 192 4.42 -6.67 -17.02
CA PRO A 192 4.92 -5.97 -18.22
C PRO A 192 4.73 -6.71 -19.55
N GLU A 193 4.52 -8.02 -19.51
CA GLU A 193 4.37 -8.87 -20.70
C GLU A 193 2.91 -9.16 -21.07
N ASP A 194 1.95 -8.55 -20.36
CA ASP A 194 0.52 -8.85 -20.50
C ASP A 194 -0.32 -7.57 -20.68
N LEU A 195 0.03 -6.75 -21.68
CA LEU A 195 -0.81 -5.61 -22.04
C LEU A 195 -2.08 -6.04 -22.79
N ALA A 196 -2.04 -7.14 -23.53
CA ALA A 196 -3.17 -7.61 -24.34
C ALA A 196 -4.35 -8.11 -23.49
N GLY A 197 -4.07 -8.74 -22.35
CA GLY A 197 -5.10 -9.16 -21.38
C GLY A 197 -5.57 -8.03 -20.45
N SER A 198 -4.89 -6.89 -20.47
CA SER A 198 -5.13 -5.77 -19.56
C SER A 198 -6.18 -4.78 -20.06
N LYS A 199 -6.75 -4.00 -19.13
CA LYS A 199 -7.48 -2.77 -19.45
C LYS A 199 -6.57 -1.55 -19.53
N LEU A 200 -5.62 -1.58 -20.47
CA LEU A 200 -4.61 -0.52 -20.66
C LEU A 200 -5.20 0.89 -20.81
N TYR A 201 -6.36 1.00 -21.48
CA TYR A 201 -7.05 2.26 -21.75
C TYR A 201 -8.23 2.56 -20.79
N GLY A 202 -8.20 1.95 -19.60
CA GLY A 202 -9.26 2.02 -18.60
C GLY A 202 -10.47 1.12 -18.92
N GLY A 203 -11.40 1.04 -17.97
CA GLY A 203 -12.61 0.20 -18.05
C GLY A 203 -13.71 0.68 -19.01
N SER A 204 -13.45 1.68 -19.85
CA SER A 204 -14.42 2.15 -20.83
C SER A 204 -14.68 1.09 -21.91
N SER A 205 -15.95 0.91 -22.28
CA SER A 205 -16.46 -0.12 -23.18
C SER A 205 -15.86 -0.16 -24.59
N THR A 206 -15.06 0.83 -24.99
CA THR A 206 -14.52 0.92 -26.35
C THR A 206 -13.04 1.32 -26.34
N LYS A 207 -12.19 0.44 -26.90
CA LYS A 207 -10.76 0.69 -27.16
C LYS A 207 -10.61 1.91 -28.09
N PRO A 208 -9.66 2.83 -27.86
CA PRO A 208 -9.40 3.92 -28.79
C PRO A 208 -8.96 3.39 -30.16
N THR A 209 -9.51 3.95 -31.24
CA THR A 209 -9.23 3.57 -32.62
C THR A 209 -8.21 4.48 -33.31
N THR A 210 -7.76 5.54 -32.64
CA THR A 210 -6.73 6.46 -33.14
C THR A 210 -5.77 6.85 -32.03
N VAL A 211 -4.54 7.22 -32.38
CA VAL A 211 -3.55 7.74 -31.43
C VAL A 211 -4.09 8.98 -30.71
N GLN A 212 -4.78 9.87 -31.43
CA GLN A 212 -5.42 11.04 -30.85
C GLN A 212 -6.45 10.65 -29.78
N ALA A 213 -7.35 9.72 -30.10
CA ALA A 213 -8.37 9.26 -29.14
C ALA A 213 -7.78 8.51 -27.94
N ALA A 214 -6.59 7.93 -28.06
CA ALA A 214 -5.89 7.31 -26.94
C ALA A 214 -5.21 8.34 -26.02
N CYS A 215 -4.71 9.44 -26.59
CA CYS A 215 -3.75 10.34 -25.94
C CYS A 215 -4.27 11.75 -25.64
N GLU A 216 -5.48 12.07 -26.10
CA GLU A 216 -6.17 13.30 -25.78
C GLU A 216 -7.45 12.99 -24.99
N GLY A 217 -7.89 13.93 -24.17
CA GLY A 217 -9.10 13.79 -23.36
C GLY A 217 -9.11 14.76 -22.20
N GLN A 218 -10.11 14.65 -21.32
CA GLN A 218 -10.22 15.51 -20.14
C GLN A 218 -10.52 14.70 -18.88
N GLY A 219 -9.65 14.79 -17.88
CA GLY A 219 -9.87 14.15 -16.58
C GLY A 219 -10.20 12.66 -16.70
N ALA A 220 -11.26 12.22 -16.03
CA ALA A 220 -11.63 10.81 -15.96
C ALA A 220 -12.08 10.19 -17.31
N SER A 221 -12.31 11.01 -18.35
CA SER A 221 -12.64 10.50 -19.69
C SER A 221 -11.40 10.24 -20.55
N HIS A 222 -10.21 10.63 -20.09
CA HIS A 222 -8.94 10.40 -20.78
C HIS A 222 -8.65 8.90 -20.89
N LYS A 223 -8.37 8.42 -22.11
CA LYS A 223 -8.22 6.98 -22.37
C LYS A 223 -6.89 6.40 -21.89
N ALA A 224 -5.79 7.16 -21.93
CA ALA A 224 -4.55 6.73 -21.28
C ALA A 224 -4.69 6.81 -19.75
N ALA A 225 -5.32 5.80 -19.16
CA ALA A 225 -5.66 5.73 -17.74
C ALA A 225 -4.57 5.02 -16.89
N THR A 226 -3.52 4.53 -17.53
CA THR A 226 -2.43 3.74 -16.91
C THR A 226 -1.07 4.38 -17.18
N VAL A 227 -0.07 4.11 -16.34
CA VAL A 227 1.31 4.60 -16.56
C VAL A 227 1.82 4.18 -17.94
N VAL A 228 1.66 2.92 -18.32
CA VAL A 228 2.11 2.42 -19.61
C VAL A 228 1.34 3.07 -20.76
N GLY A 229 0.03 3.28 -20.63
CA GLY A 229 -0.76 4.02 -21.61
C GLY A 229 -0.24 5.44 -21.81
N THR A 230 0.12 6.14 -20.73
CA THR A 230 0.73 7.49 -20.80
C THR A 230 2.11 7.44 -21.47
N ILE A 231 2.95 6.45 -21.14
CA ILE A 231 4.26 6.27 -21.78
C ILE A 231 4.11 6.03 -23.28
N LEU A 232 3.18 5.17 -23.71
CA LEU A 232 2.91 4.95 -25.14
C LEU A 232 2.53 6.26 -25.83
N CYS A 233 1.67 7.07 -25.22
CA CYS A 233 1.29 8.36 -25.78
C CYS A 233 2.46 9.34 -25.98
N LEU A 234 3.43 9.36 -25.07
CA LEU A 234 4.58 10.26 -25.14
C LEU A 234 5.71 9.73 -26.03
N CYS A 235 5.93 8.42 -25.98
CA CYS A 235 7.17 7.79 -26.42
C CYS A 235 7.02 6.94 -27.68
N ALA A 236 5.82 6.43 -27.94
CA ALA A 236 5.62 5.56 -29.10
C ALA A 236 5.56 6.37 -30.39
N LYS A 237 6.20 5.81 -31.43
CA LYS A 237 6.17 6.36 -32.77
C LYS A 237 4.84 6.04 -33.44
N ALA A 238 4.01 7.06 -33.65
CA ALA A 238 2.83 6.98 -34.52
C ALA A 238 3.23 7.10 -36.01
N ALA A 239 2.30 6.85 -36.93
CA ALA A 239 2.59 6.86 -38.38
C ALA A 239 3.15 8.19 -38.89
N SER A 240 2.65 9.31 -38.36
CA SER A 240 3.13 10.67 -38.61
C SER A 240 3.93 11.25 -37.43
N GLY A 241 4.36 10.40 -36.50
CA GLY A 241 5.00 10.79 -35.25
C GLY A 241 6.53 10.85 -35.33
N VAL A 242 7.13 11.54 -34.36
CA VAL A 242 8.57 11.64 -34.19
C VAL A 242 9.10 10.38 -33.52
N ASP A 243 10.17 9.82 -34.07
CA ASP A 243 10.90 8.71 -33.47
C ASP A 243 11.74 9.19 -32.27
N SER A 244 12.07 8.31 -31.34
CA SER A 244 12.99 8.62 -30.23
C SER A 244 12.57 9.79 -29.30
N SER A 245 11.29 10.15 -29.19
CA SER A 245 10.84 11.32 -28.41
C SER A 245 11.20 11.24 -26.91
N CYS A 246 11.25 10.06 -26.31
CA CYS A 246 11.61 9.86 -24.90
C CYS A 246 13.05 9.38 -24.67
N VAL A 247 13.63 8.68 -25.65
CA VAL A 247 14.97 8.12 -25.57
C VAL A 247 15.70 8.48 -26.86
N PRO A 248 16.64 9.46 -26.81
CA PRO A 248 17.36 9.90 -28.01
C PRO A 248 18.09 8.74 -28.70
N ARG A 249 18.20 8.83 -30.03
CA ARG A 249 18.96 7.89 -30.87
C ARG A 249 18.43 6.44 -30.84
N GLN A 250 17.17 6.23 -30.46
CA GLN A 250 16.50 4.93 -30.51
C GLN A 250 15.55 4.84 -31.68
N ALA A 251 15.77 3.90 -32.58
CA ALA A 251 14.87 3.68 -33.71
C ALA A 251 13.77 2.67 -33.32
N TYR A 252 12.52 3.11 -33.33
CA TYR A 252 11.38 2.21 -33.20
C TYR A 252 10.91 1.78 -34.60
N THR A 253 11.07 0.49 -34.91
CA THR A 253 10.73 -0.08 -36.23
C THR A 253 9.22 -0.34 -36.38
N THR A 254 8.49 -0.42 -35.28
CA THR A 254 7.06 -0.68 -35.26
C THR A 254 6.29 0.61 -34.99
N THR A 255 5.44 1.00 -35.94
CA THR A 255 4.50 2.09 -35.76
C THR A 255 3.39 1.68 -34.80
N TRP A 256 3.15 2.49 -33.77
CA TRP A 256 2.07 2.27 -32.83
C TRP A 256 0.72 2.71 -33.40
N ASN A 257 -0.29 1.86 -33.22
CA ASN A 257 -1.67 2.16 -33.53
C ASN A 257 -2.59 1.45 -32.51
N PRO A 258 -3.30 2.21 -31.65
CA PRO A 258 -4.16 1.61 -30.62
C PRO A 258 -5.34 0.82 -31.21
N ASN A 259 -5.74 1.05 -32.46
CA ASN A 259 -6.76 0.22 -33.13
C ASN A 259 -6.25 -1.18 -33.48
N THR A 260 -4.93 -1.37 -33.52
CA THR A 260 -4.31 -2.66 -33.77
C THR A 260 -3.85 -3.29 -32.45
N PRO A 261 -3.77 -4.62 -32.33
CA PRO A 261 -3.30 -5.27 -31.12
C PRO A 261 -1.76 -5.25 -31.02
N ASN A 262 -1.12 -4.08 -31.21
CA ASN A 262 0.35 -3.95 -31.22
C ASN A 262 0.93 -3.21 -30.01
N ASP A 263 0.10 -2.90 -29.02
CA ASP A 263 0.50 -2.19 -27.79
C ASP A 263 1.67 -2.88 -27.08
N GLN A 264 1.62 -4.22 -26.90
CA GLN A 264 2.69 -5.01 -26.29
C GLN A 264 4.01 -4.93 -27.09
N THR A 265 3.93 -5.09 -28.40
CA THR A 265 5.09 -5.10 -29.29
C THR A 265 5.82 -3.75 -29.26
N VAL A 266 5.07 -2.66 -29.18
CA VAL A 266 5.61 -1.29 -29.07
C VAL A 266 6.14 -1.01 -27.67
N TRP A 267 5.42 -1.47 -26.64
CA TRP A 267 5.82 -1.27 -25.23
C TRP A 267 7.15 -1.95 -24.90
N THR A 268 7.34 -3.20 -25.33
CA THR A 268 8.50 -4.02 -24.99
C THR A 268 9.86 -3.32 -25.16
N PRO A 269 10.18 -2.69 -26.31
CA PRO A 269 11.43 -1.95 -26.46
C PRO A 269 11.48 -0.63 -25.67
N ILE A 270 10.35 0.06 -25.48
CA ILE A 270 10.28 1.33 -24.74
C ILE A 270 10.52 1.08 -23.24
N GLY A 271 9.83 0.11 -22.66
CA GLY A 271 9.89 -0.21 -21.23
C GLY A 271 11.28 -0.61 -20.74
N LYS A 272 12.12 -1.19 -21.62
CA LYS A 272 13.52 -1.53 -21.33
C LYS A 272 14.40 -0.33 -20.98
N TYR A 273 14.00 0.88 -21.40
CA TYR A 273 14.74 2.11 -21.10
C TYR A 273 14.34 2.75 -19.78
N CYS A 274 13.33 2.22 -19.08
CA CYS A 274 13.15 2.57 -17.69
C CYS A 274 14.29 1.98 -16.85
N PRO A 275 14.91 2.77 -15.96
CA PRO A 275 15.92 2.24 -15.05
C PRO A 275 15.35 1.07 -14.24
N GLN A 276 16.21 0.17 -13.79
CA GLN A 276 15.80 -0.92 -12.92
C GLN A 276 15.81 -0.46 -11.46
N ARG A 277 14.78 -0.87 -10.72
CA ARG A 277 14.73 -0.65 -9.26
C ARG A 277 15.60 -1.70 -8.58
N LEU A 278 16.47 -1.27 -7.68
CA LEU A 278 17.28 -2.18 -6.86
C LEU A 278 16.54 -2.64 -5.61
N ASN A 279 15.78 -1.75 -4.97
CA ASN A 279 15.00 -2.07 -3.77
C ASN A 279 13.70 -2.77 -4.14
N LYS A 280 13.34 -3.86 -3.43
CA LYS A 280 12.08 -4.58 -3.66
C LYS A 280 10.90 -4.06 -2.85
N ASP A 281 11.13 -3.08 -1.98
CA ASP A 281 10.10 -2.49 -1.14
C ASP A 281 9.93 -1.00 -1.44
N PHE A 282 8.74 -0.45 -1.22
CA PHE A 282 8.43 0.99 -1.34
C PHE A 282 7.75 1.55 -0.10
N SER A 283 7.95 2.84 0.18
CA SER A 283 7.31 3.54 1.29
C SER A 283 6.15 4.44 0.84
N ALA A 284 5.26 4.80 1.75
CA ALA A 284 4.19 5.77 1.47
C ALA A 284 4.74 7.16 1.12
N GLN A 285 5.87 7.54 1.71
CA GLN A 285 6.55 8.80 1.42
C GLN A 285 7.13 8.83 0.02
N GLU A 286 7.76 7.73 -0.40
CA GLU A 286 8.29 7.55 -1.76
C GLU A 286 7.17 7.68 -2.79
N LEU A 287 6.09 6.90 -2.64
CA LEU A 287 4.94 6.94 -3.55
C LEU A 287 4.34 8.36 -3.62
N THR A 288 4.16 9.02 -2.48
CA THR A 288 3.68 10.41 -2.43
C THR A 288 4.60 11.35 -3.20
N THR A 289 5.91 11.22 -3.03
CA THR A 289 6.91 12.07 -3.69
C THR A 289 6.89 11.87 -5.20
N ASP A 290 6.80 10.63 -5.67
CA ASP A 290 6.73 10.32 -7.10
C ASP A 290 5.44 10.87 -7.73
N LEU A 291 4.30 10.72 -7.06
CA LEU A 291 3.02 11.28 -7.52
C LEU A 291 3.03 12.81 -7.56
N LEU A 292 3.64 13.47 -6.57
CA LEU A 292 3.80 14.93 -6.55
C LEU A 292 4.73 15.42 -7.65
N THR A 293 5.83 14.69 -7.90
CA THR A 293 6.76 14.98 -8.99
C THR A 293 6.06 14.87 -10.34
N LEU A 294 5.29 13.79 -10.54
CA LEU A 294 4.50 13.62 -11.75
C LEU A 294 3.48 14.75 -11.93
N ARG A 295 2.80 15.15 -10.85
CA ARG A 295 1.85 16.25 -10.88
C ARG A 295 2.50 17.59 -11.23
N ALA A 296 3.71 17.85 -10.73
CA ALA A 296 4.44 19.09 -10.98
C ALA A 296 4.96 19.20 -12.42
N ALA A 297 5.19 18.07 -13.09
CA ALA A 297 5.60 18.00 -14.49
C ALA A 297 4.43 18.19 -15.48
N ILE A 298 3.19 18.36 -14.99
CA ILE A 298 2.05 18.78 -15.80
C ILE A 298 1.99 20.31 -15.81
N HIS A 299 1.95 20.90 -17.00
CA HIS A 299 1.99 22.35 -17.20
C HIS A 299 0.74 22.87 -17.90
N ALA A 300 0.30 24.10 -17.62
CA ALA A 300 -0.82 24.72 -18.32
C ALA A 300 -0.42 25.15 -19.73
N GLU A 301 -1.36 25.09 -20.67
CA GLU A 301 -1.16 25.44 -22.06
C GLU A 301 -1.34 26.94 -22.28
N GLY A 302 -0.31 27.72 -21.93
CA GLY A 302 -0.21 29.15 -22.26
C GLY A 302 -1.31 30.05 -21.69
N ALA A 303 -1.24 31.35 -21.99
CA ALA A 303 -2.20 32.34 -21.50
C ALA A 303 -3.57 32.28 -22.22
N ASP A 304 -3.62 31.71 -23.43
CA ASP A 304 -4.80 31.73 -24.32
C ASP A 304 -5.74 30.52 -24.11
N ASN A 305 -5.31 29.49 -23.37
CA ASN A 305 -6.16 28.36 -22.96
C ASN A 305 -5.89 27.97 -21.50
N PRO A 306 -6.33 28.79 -20.52
CA PRO A 306 -6.04 28.59 -19.09
C PRO A 306 -6.64 27.31 -18.50
N GLN A 307 -7.43 26.56 -19.28
CA GLN A 307 -7.96 25.27 -18.90
C GLN A 307 -7.09 24.12 -19.41
N GLY A 308 -6.43 24.23 -20.58
CA GLY A 308 -5.63 23.15 -21.15
C GLY A 308 -4.40 22.81 -20.31
N PHE A 309 -4.17 21.54 -20.03
CA PHE A 309 -2.93 21.05 -19.43
C PHE A 309 -2.13 20.25 -20.45
N LYS A 310 -0.80 20.20 -20.30
CA LYS A 310 0.16 19.43 -21.07
C LYS A 310 1.07 18.62 -20.17
N PHE A 311 1.51 17.46 -20.65
CA PHE A 311 2.58 16.67 -20.05
C PHE A 311 3.54 16.27 -21.15
N GLY A 312 4.77 16.78 -21.09
CA GLY A 312 5.65 16.84 -22.26
C GLY A 312 4.94 17.55 -23.43
N ASP A 313 5.06 16.99 -24.62
CA ASP A 313 4.49 17.57 -25.84
C ASP A 313 3.00 17.22 -26.10
N ARG A 314 2.29 16.60 -25.15
CA ARG A 314 0.90 16.12 -25.34
C ARG A 314 -0.14 16.94 -24.58
N HIS A 315 -1.29 17.18 -25.20
CA HIS A 315 -2.43 17.87 -24.60
C HIS A 315 -3.25 16.90 -23.72
N LEU A 316 -3.42 17.28 -22.46
CA LEU A 316 -4.19 16.55 -21.44
C LEU A 316 -5.57 17.18 -21.16
N GLY A 317 -5.94 18.23 -21.90
CA GLY A 317 -7.24 18.90 -21.78
C GLY A 317 -7.54 19.48 -20.39
N ALA A 318 -8.79 19.92 -20.17
CA ALA A 318 -9.16 20.87 -19.11
C ALA A 318 -9.00 20.44 -17.64
N ALA A 319 -8.67 19.18 -17.35
CA ALA A 319 -8.81 18.64 -16.00
C ALA A 319 -7.97 17.40 -15.72
N PHE A 320 -6.65 17.44 -15.94
CA PHE A 320 -5.80 16.31 -15.55
C PHE A 320 -5.56 16.30 -14.02
N ARG A 321 -6.54 15.77 -13.26
CA ARG A 321 -6.36 15.44 -11.84
C ARG A 321 -5.92 13.99 -11.71
N ILE A 322 -4.61 13.74 -11.77
CA ILE A 322 -3.99 12.45 -11.40
C ILE A 322 -4.54 11.93 -10.07
N SER A 323 -4.87 12.85 -9.16
CA SER A 323 -5.39 12.56 -7.82
C SER A 323 -6.76 11.87 -7.78
N ARG A 324 -7.52 11.75 -8.87
CA ARG A 324 -8.80 11.00 -8.88
C ARG A 324 -8.77 9.68 -9.65
N CYS A 325 -7.75 9.41 -10.47
CA CYS A 325 -7.60 8.10 -11.12
C CYS A 325 -6.86 7.07 -10.25
N TRP A 326 -6.18 7.50 -9.19
CA TRP A 326 -5.34 6.63 -8.34
C TRP A 326 -5.83 6.48 -6.89
N LEU A 327 -6.89 7.20 -6.50
CA LEU A 327 -7.38 7.27 -5.11
C LEU A 327 -8.89 7.04 -4.96
N SER A 328 -9.53 6.42 -5.97
CA SER A 328 -10.91 5.94 -5.89
C SER A 328 -10.95 4.43 -6.02
#